data_AF-A0A937WEU9-F1
#
_entry.id   AF-A0A937WEU9-F1
#
_cell.length_a   1.000
_cell.length_b   1.000
_cell.length_c   1.000
_cell.angle_alpha   90.00
_cell.angle_beta   90.00
_cell.angle_gamma   90.00
#
_symmetry.space_group_name_H-M   'P 1'
#
loop_
_entity.id
_entity.type
_entity.pdbx_description
1 polymer ?
#
loop_
_entity_poly.entity_id
_entity_poly.type
_entity_poly.pdbx_seq_one_letter_code
_entity_poly.pdbx_strand_id
1 'polypeptide(L)'
;MKKHVLPNILMITTGLFFAMFLLLQTGSTEVTEGKTMIIKSVGRLQWGKGMESTYIGALTVAMNAIGEDVTYDYLMGVSGTAFRLHRYGWCPSAPDATCGFNHGTPAMKAMGYKVTGIPSDENKPEDVEKVRKAVVESINRGYPVLAIDLKEVPDWGVIVGYAIRINLRAMSHHN
;
A
#
# COMPACT_ATOMS: atom_id res chain seq x y z
N MET A 1 16.04 -20.37 -21.96
CA MET A 1 15.31 -20.04 -20.73
C MET A 1 15.86 -18.75 -20.14
N LYS A 2 15.13 -17.64 -20.25
CA LYS A 2 15.49 -16.38 -19.57
C LYS A 2 15.20 -16.54 -18.08
N LYS A 3 16.18 -16.26 -17.21
CA LYS A 3 16.00 -16.22 -15.76
C LYS A 3 15.04 -15.07 -15.44
N HIS A 4 13.75 -15.38 -15.21
CA HIS A 4 12.79 -14.38 -14.73
C HIS A 4 13.12 -14.05 -13.28
N VAL A 5 13.79 -12.91 -13.08
CA VAL A 5 13.82 -12.25 -11.78
C VAL A 5 12.40 -11.71 -11.56
N LEU A 6 11.68 -12.25 -10.58
CA LEU A 6 10.32 -11.83 -10.28
C LEU A 6 10.32 -10.34 -9.87
N PRO A 7 9.41 -9.51 -10.40
CA PRO A 7 9.26 -8.12 -9.98
C PRO A 7 8.87 -8.01 -8.50
N ASN A 8 9.41 -6.97 -7.82
CA ASN A 8 9.16 -6.71 -6.40
C ASN A 8 8.00 -5.71 -6.23
N ILE A 9 6.99 -6.08 -5.44
CA ILE A 9 5.97 -5.15 -4.94
C ILE A 9 6.26 -4.85 -3.47
N LEU A 10 6.10 -3.57 -3.12
CA LEU A 10 6.36 -3.05 -1.78
C LEU A 10 5.11 -3.11 -0.91
N MET A 11 5.29 -3.58 0.32
CA MET A 11 4.28 -3.58 1.38
C MET A 11 4.85 -2.91 2.63
N ILE A 12 4.10 -2.01 3.26
CA ILE A 12 4.54 -1.32 4.50
C ILE A 12 3.68 -1.82 5.66
N THR A 13 4.33 -2.24 6.74
CA THR A 13 3.67 -2.75 7.94
C THR A 13 4.11 -1.91 9.15
N THR A 14 3.12 -1.26 9.79
CA THR A 14 3.13 -0.44 11.02
C THR A 14 3.44 1.06 10.96
N GLY A 15 2.61 1.83 11.70
CA GLY A 15 2.85 3.17 12.25
C GLY A 15 2.87 4.29 11.23
N LEU A 16 1.69 4.71 10.76
CA LEU A 16 1.57 5.72 9.70
C LEU A 16 0.78 6.96 10.18
N PHE A 17 1.28 7.68 11.17
CA PHE A 17 0.95 9.09 11.34
C PHE A 17 2.15 9.97 11.00
N PHE A 18 2.34 10.25 9.71
CA PHE A 18 3.13 11.41 9.29
C PHE A 18 2.48 12.13 8.10
N ALA A 19 2.39 13.45 8.23
CA ALA A 19 1.91 14.38 7.21
C ALA A 19 2.90 14.48 6.03
N MET A 20 3.04 13.40 5.26
CA MET A 20 3.22 13.50 3.82
C MET A 20 1.80 13.48 3.25
N PHE A 21 1.41 14.49 2.45
CA PHE A 21 0.12 14.46 1.74
C PHE A 21 0.17 13.35 0.68
N LEU A 22 -0.02 12.12 1.15
CA LEU A 22 -0.33 10.95 0.35
C LEU A 22 -1.73 11.15 -0.18
N LEU A 23 -1.87 11.12 -1.50
CA LEU A 23 -3.17 11.12 -2.15
C LEU A 23 -3.84 9.78 -1.85
N LEU A 24 -4.57 9.73 -0.75
CA LEU A 24 -5.48 8.66 -0.42
C LEU A 24 -6.75 8.83 -1.27
N GLN A 25 -7.44 7.73 -1.58
CA GLN A 25 -8.69 7.75 -2.36
C GLN A 25 -9.90 8.41 -1.66
N THR A 26 -9.66 9.26 -0.66
CA THR A 26 -10.70 9.97 0.09
C THR A 26 -10.41 11.47 0.11
N GLY A 27 -10.84 12.19 -0.93
CA GLY A 27 -11.01 13.64 -0.87
C GLY A 27 -10.07 14.46 -1.76
N SER A 28 -10.67 15.45 -2.39
CA SER A 28 -10.17 16.46 -3.32
C SER A 28 -8.82 17.10 -2.95
N THR A 29 -7.97 17.30 -3.95
CA THR A 29 -6.67 17.98 -3.85
C THR A 29 -6.74 19.42 -4.34
N GLU A 30 -6.18 20.33 -3.54
CA GLU A 30 -5.50 21.52 -4.06
C GLU A 30 -4.04 21.44 -3.62
N VAL A 31 -3.12 21.33 -4.58
CA VAL A 31 -1.66 21.44 -4.39
C VAL A 31 -1.20 22.58 -5.28
N THR A 32 -0.69 23.65 -4.68
CA THR A 32 -0.57 24.95 -5.34
C THR A 32 0.72 25.15 -6.14
N GLU A 33 1.77 24.33 -5.98
CA GLU A 33 2.95 24.29 -6.87
C GLU A 33 3.91 23.14 -6.49
N GLY A 34 4.29 22.28 -7.45
CA GLY A 34 5.23 21.16 -7.22
C GLY A 34 5.10 19.97 -8.19
N LYS A 35 6.09 19.05 -8.17
CA LYS A 35 6.04 17.79 -8.95
C LYS A 35 5.10 16.80 -8.27
N THR A 36 4.09 16.36 -9.00
CA THR A 36 3.10 15.37 -8.55
C THR A 36 3.17 14.14 -9.45
N MET A 37 3.21 12.95 -8.85
CA MET A 37 3.16 11.66 -9.55
C MET A 37 1.99 10.86 -9.00
N ILE A 38 1.07 10.43 -9.87
CA ILE A 38 -0.15 9.68 -9.49
C ILE A 38 -0.41 8.56 -10.49
N ILE A 39 -0.61 7.35 -9.99
CA ILE A 39 -1.09 6.19 -10.76
C ILE A 39 -2.62 6.24 -10.78
N LYS A 40 -3.19 6.59 -11.93
CA LYS A 40 -4.63 6.82 -12.09
C LYS A 40 -5.44 5.54 -12.33
N SER A 41 -4.79 4.42 -12.67
CA SER A 41 -5.44 3.15 -13.00
C SER A 41 -5.95 2.38 -11.78
N VAL A 42 -5.65 2.82 -10.56
CA VAL A 42 -6.05 2.13 -9.33
C VAL A 42 -7.55 2.31 -9.06
N GLY A 43 -8.28 1.19 -9.05
CA GLY A 43 -9.71 1.14 -8.74
C GLY A 43 -10.04 1.64 -7.34
N ARG A 44 -11.28 2.09 -7.12
CA ARG A 44 -11.70 2.70 -5.84
C ARG A 44 -12.08 1.67 -4.79
N LEU A 45 -11.42 1.70 -3.63
CA LEU A 45 -11.81 0.90 -2.46
C LEU A 45 -13.07 1.48 -1.80
N GLN A 46 -14.04 0.62 -1.48
CA GLN A 46 -15.33 0.99 -0.88
C GLN A 46 -15.92 -0.17 -0.05
N TRP A 47 -16.53 0.17 1.07
CA TRP A 47 -17.30 -0.78 1.90
C TRP A 47 -18.60 -1.21 1.23
N GLY A 48 -19.04 -2.45 1.50
CA GLY A 48 -20.32 -2.98 0.99
C GLY A 48 -20.34 -3.19 -0.52
N LYS A 49 -19.16 -3.32 -1.14
CA LYS A 49 -18.98 -3.56 -2.59
C LYS A 49 -18.37 -4.93 -2.88
N GLY A 50 -18.37 -5.84 -1.90
CA GLY A 50 -17.91 -7.22 -2.08
C GLY A 50 -16.40 -7.41 -1.93
N MET A 51 -15.69 -6.43 -1.37
CA MET A 51 -14.25 -6.49 -1.09
C MET A 51 -13.97 -6.15 0.37
N GLU A 52 -14.58 -6.90 1.29
CA GLU A 52 -14.63 -6.54 2.71
C GLU A 52 -13.32 -6.86 3.46
N SER A 53 -12.47 -7.72 2.91
CA SER A 53 -11.07 -7.82 3.36
C SER A 53 -10.29 -6.62 2.81
N THR A 54 -9.96 -5.65 3.66
CA THR A 54 -9.23 -4.45 3.25
C THR A 54 -7.89 -4.77 2.61
N TYR A 55 -7.17 -5.77 3.10
CA TYR A 55 -5.92 -6.25 2.50
C TYR A 55 -6.12 -6.80 1.08
N ILE A 56 -7.04 -7.77 0.91
CA ILE A 56 -7.24 -8.42 -0.39
C ILE A 56 -7.90 -7.45 -1.39
N GLY A 57 -8.77 -6.56 -0.92
CA GLY A 57 -9.30 -5.47 -1.74
C GLY A 57 -8.21 -4.54 -2.24
N ALA A 58 -7.31 -4.08 -1.35
CA ALA A 58 -6.16 -3.25 -1.70
C ALA A 58 -5.23 -3.96 -2.70
N LEU A 59 -4.95 -5.25 -2.48
CA LEU A 59 -4.16 -6.06 -3.40
C LEU A 59 -4.82 -6.17 -4.77
N THR A 60 -6.13 -6.45 -4.81
CA THR A 60 -6.89 -6.60 -6.06
C THR A 60 -6.79 -5.35 -6.92
N VAL A 61 -7.08 -4.17 -6.35
CA VAL A 61 -7.04 -2.92 -7.12
C VAL A 61 -5.62 -2.52 -7.52
N ALA A 62 -4.61 -2.87 -6.71
CA ALA A 62 -3.20 -2.63 -7.03
C ALA A 62 -2.70 -3.51 -8.18
N MET A 63 -3.04 -4.80 -8.18
CA MET A 63 -2.66 -5.75 -9.23
C MET A 63 -3.34 -5.38 -10.56
N ASN A 64 -4.63 -5.08 -10.53
CA ASN A 64 -5.35 -4.62 -11.71
C ASN A 64 -4.78 -3.31 -12.28
N ALA A 65 -4.28 -2.41 -11.41
CA ALA A 65 -3.67 -1.16 -11.84
C ALA A 65 -2.35 -1.33 -12.62
N ILE A 66 -1.62 -2.43 -12.37
CA ILE A 66 -0.37 -2.78 -13.06
C ILE A 66 -0.58 -3.72 -14.26
N GLY A 67 -1.84 -4.01 -14.60
CA GLY A 67 -2.21 -4.76 -15.80
C GLY A 67 -2.44 -6.26 -15.59
N GLU A 68 -2.46 -6.74 -14.35
CA GLU A 68 -2.86 -8.11 -14.05
C GLU A 68 -4.38 -8.26 -14.16
N ASP A 69 -4.84 -9.40 -14.66
CA ASP A 69 -6.26 -9.74 -14.74
C ASP A 69 -6.63 -10.66 -13.58
N VAL A 70 -6.91 -10.07 -12.41
CA VAL A 70 -7.23 -10.82 -11.19
C VAL A 70 -8.54 -10.38 -10.56
N THR A 71 -9.25 -11.36 -10.02
CA THR A 71 -10.46 -11.12 -9.23
C THR A 71 -10.15 -11.16 -7.74
N TYR A 72 -10.98 -10.45 -6.97
CA TYR A 72 -10.94 -10.49 -5.51
C TYR A 72 -11.07 -11.92 -4.98
N ASP A 73 -12.02 -12.70 -5.51
CA ASP A 73 -12.28 -14.08 -5.09
C ASP A 73 -11.08 -15.00 -5.37
N TYR A 74 -10.43 -14.82 -6.52
CA TYR A 74 -9.21 -15.55 -6.85
C TYR A 74 -8.13 -15.28 -5.80
N LEU A 75 -7.85 -14.00 -5.51
CA LEU A 75 -6.84 -13.61 -4.53
C LEU A 75 -7.20 -14.08 -3.11
N MET A 76 -8.48 -14.04 -2.72
CA MET A 76 -8.97 -14.62 -1.45
C MET A 76 -8.68 -16.12 -1.34
N GLY A 77 -8.82 -16.85 -2.44
CA GLY A 77 -8.55 -18.29 -2.53
C GLY A 77 -7.06 -18.60 -2.45
N VAL A 78 -6.25 -18.01 -3.33
CA VAL A 78 -4.81 -18.33 -3.42
C VAL A 78 -4.00 -17.82 -2.23
N SER A 79 -4.46 -16.78 -1.55
CA SER A 79 -3.85 -16.28 -0.30
C SER A 79 -4.13 -17.18 0.90
N GLY A 80 -5.15 -18.05 0.81
CA GLY A 80 -5.70 -18.79 1.94
C GLY A 80 -6.58 -17.95 2.88
N THR A 81 -6.82 -16.67 2.59
CA THR A 81 -7.62 -15.77 3.46
C THR A 81 -9.06 -16.27 3.61
N ALA A 82 -9.64 -16.83 2.55
CA ALA A 82 -10.98 -17.42 2.60
C ALA A 82 -11.11 -18.63 3.56
N PHE A 83 -10.00 -19.30 3.87
CA PHE A 83 -9.95 -20.51 4.71
C PHE A 83 -9.39 -20.23 6.11
N ARG A 84 -9.32 -18.96 6.48
CA ARG A 84 -8.75 -18.54 7.76
C ARG A 84 -9.59 -19.06 8.93
N LEU A 85 -8.92 -19.80 9.81
CA LEU A 85 -9.45 -20.21 11.11
C LEU A 85 -8.73 -19.52 12.28
N HIS A 86 -7.66 -18.76 12.00
CA HIS A 86 -6.85 -18.14 13.05
C HIS A 86 -7.62 -17.03 13.75
N ARG A 87 -7.62 -17.09 15.08
CA ARG A 87 -8.22 -16.10 15.94
C ARG A 87 -7.44 -16.05 17.25
N TYR A 88 -6.83 -14.90 17.53
CA TYR A 88 -6.17 -14.65 18.80
C TYR A 88 -7.14 -13.98 19.77
N GLY A 89 -7.86 -14.77 20.56
CA GLY A 89 -8.87 -14.27 21.52
C GLY A 89 -9.93 -13.38 20.86
N TRP A 90 -10.26 -12.25 21.51
CA TRP A 90 -11.15 -11.21 20.98
C TRP A 90 -10.36 -9.99 20.46
N CYS A 91 -9.13 -10.20 19.98
CA CYS A 91 -8.32 -9.10 19.46
C CYS A 91 -8.92 -8.53 18.16
N PRO A 92 -9.20 -7.22 18.08
CA PRO A 92 -9.73 -6.59 16.86
C PRO A 92 -8.80 -6.66 15.65
N SER A 93 -7.50 -6.92 15.86
CA SER A 93 -6.52 -7.13 14.78
C SER A 93 -6.43 -8.57 14.29
N ALA A 94 -7.14 -9.52 14.92
CA ALA A 94 -7.18 -10.91 14.47
C ALA A 94 -7.62 -11.11 12.99
N PRO A 95 -8.52 -10.29 12.40
CA PRO A 95 -8.88 -10.41 10.99
C PRO A 95 -7.87 -9.73 10.03
N ASP A 96 -6.77 -9.17 10.52
CA ASP A 96 -5.69 -8.66 9.66
C ASP A 96 -5.05 -9.81 8.86
N ALA A 97 -4.72 -9.56 7.59
CA ALA A 97 -4.20 -10.57 6.68
C ALA A 97 -2.71 -10.89 6.89
N THR A 98 -2.03 -10.16 7.76
CA THR A 98 -0.63 -10.37 8.13
C THR A 98 -0.45 -10.80 9.58
N CYS A 99 -1.50 -10.78 10.40
CA CYS A 99 -1.48 -11.23 11.79
C CYS A 99 -1.55 -12.76 11.89
N GLY A 100 -0.58 -13.38 12.57
CA GLY A 100 -0.50 -14.83 12.78
C GLY A 100 -0.03 -15.61 11.55
N PHE A 101 -0.65 -15.39 10.39
CA PHE A 101 -0.20 -15.92 9.10
C PHE A 101 -0.17 -14.80 8.05
N ASN A 102 0.95 -14.68 7.33
CA ASN A 102 1.07 -13.70 6.25
C ASN A 102 0.43 -14.24 4.97
N HIS A 103 -0.84 -13.90 4.77
CA HIS A 103 -1.62 -14.26 3.59
C HIS A 103 -1.14 -13.55 2.30
N GLY A 104 -0.38 -12.46 2.42
CA GLY A 104 0.19 -11.75 1.27
C GLY A 104 1.25 -12.54 0.53
N THR A 105 2.06 -13.32 1.26
CA THR A 105 3.13 -14.12 0.68
C THR A 105 2.62 -15.17 -0.33
N PRO A 106 1.66 -16.06 0.02
CA PRO A 106 1.10 -17.01 -0.95
C PRO A 106 0.33 -16.33 -2.08
N ALA A 107 -0.42 -15.25 -1.80
CA ALA A 107 -1.13 -14.49 -2.82
C ALA A 107 -0.18 -14.01 -3.93
N MET A 108 0.93 -13.40 -3.52
CA MET A 108 1.88 -12.79 -4.43
C MET A 108 2.75 -13.82 -5.15
N LYS A 109 3.07 -14.93 -4.45
CA LYS A 109 3.72 -16.08 -5.08
C LYS A 109 2.85 -16.67 -6.20
N ALA A 110 1.53 -16.78 -5.99
CA ALA A 110 0.60 -17.27 -7.01
C ALA A 110 0.59 -16.39 -8.27
N MET A 111 0.79 -15.08 -8.09
CA MET A 111 0.88 -14.10 -9.19
C MET A 111 2.27 -14.03 -9.84
N GLY A 112 3.27 -14.77 -9.35
CA GLY A 112 4.64 -14.65 -9.88
C GLY A 112 5.39 -13.40 -9.40
N TYR A 113 5.01 -12.84 -8.26
CA TYR A 113 5.66 -11.68 -7.65
C TYR A 113 6.35 -12.06 -6.33
N LYS A 114 7.31 -11.21 -5.94
CA LYS A 114 7.87 -11.20 -4.58
C LYS A 114 7.31 -10.02 -3.80
N VAL A 115 6.97 -10.27 -2.54
CA VAL A 115 6.64 -9.22 -1.58
C VAL A 115 7.86 -8.91 -0.75
N THR A 116 8.15 -7.62 -0.63
CA THR A 116 9.06 -7.12 0.40
C THR A 116 8.24 -6.27 1.38
N GLY A 117 8.15 -6.74 2.62
CA GLY A 117 7.61 -5.96 3.73
C GLY A 117 8.69 -5.03 4.27
N ILE A 118 8.42 -3.73 4.38
CA ILE A 118 9.24 -2.79 5.13
C ILE A 118 8.50 -2.49 6.43
N PRO A 119 8.99 -2.97 7.59
CA PRO A 119 8.48 -2.50 8.86
C PRO A 119 8.88 -1.04 9.07
N SER A 120 8.00 -0.26 9.68
CA SER A 120 8.31 1.12 10.11
C SER A 120 7.84 1.40 11.52
N ASP A 121 8.63 2.20 12.22
CA ASP A 121 8.26 2.88 13.46
C ASP A 121 8.27 4.38 13.20
N GLU A 122 7.12 5.04 13.35
CA GLU A 122 6.97 6.48 13.12
C GLU A 122 7.83 7.34 14.05
N ASN A 123 8.26 6.78 15.19
CA ASN A 123 9.12 7.46 16.14
C ASN A 123 10.60 7.39 15.74
N LYS A 124 10.93 6.67 14.66
CA LYS A 124 12.29 6.50 14.13
C LYS A 124 12.42 7.20 12.78
N PRO A 125 13.04 8.39 12.73
CA PRO A 125 13.20 9.16 11.49
C PRO A 125 13.87 8.38 10.35
N GLU A 126 14.77 7.46 10.67
CA GLU A 126 15.44 6.58 9.71
C GLU A 126 14.49 5.59 9.04
N ASP A 127 13.52 5.05 9.78
CA ASP A 127 12.50 4.13 9.24
C ASP A 127 11.52 4.90 8.35
N VAL A 128 11.11 6.09 8.79
CA VAL A 128 10.26 6.99 8.02
C VAL A 128 10.92 7.36 6.69
N GLU A 129 12.20 7.75 6.71
CA GLU A 129 12.93 8.12 5.51
C GLU A 129 13.14 6.93 4.56
N LYS A 130 13.40 5.73 5.11
CA LYS A 130 13.50 4.48 4.34
C LYS A 130 12.19 4.14 3.64
N VAL A 131 11.06 4.18 4.36
CA VAL A 131 9.73 3.95 3.79
C VAL A 131 9.44 4.98 2.70
N ARG A 132 9.69 6.26 2.98
CA ARG A 132 9.46 7.35 2.01
C ARG A 132 10.21 7.12 0.70
N LYS A 133 11.51 6.78 0.76
CA LYS A 133 12.30 6.46 -0.43
C LYS A 133 11.73 5.28 -1.20
N ALA A 134 11.38 4.20 -0.50
CA ALA A 134 10.84 2.99 -1.12
C ALA A 134 9.49 3.24 -1.82
N VAL A 135 8.60 4.04 -1.20
CA VAL A 135 7.33 4.46 -1.79
C VAL A 135 7.57 5.26 -3.07
N VAL A 136 8.39 6.30 -3.00
CA VAL A 136 8.68 7.16 -4.16
C VAL A 136 9.27 6.33 -5.31
N GLU A 137 10.19 5.43 -5.02
CA GLU A 137 10.80 4.55 -6.01
C GLU A 137 9.77 3.61 -6.65
N SER A 138 8.89 3.00 -5.85
CA SER A 138 7.82 2.12 -6.36
C SER A 138 6.85 2.88 -7.27
N ILE A 139 6.38 4.05 -6.83
CA ILE A 139 5.47 4.89 -7.61
C ILE A 139 6.11 5.35 -8.92
N ASN A 140 7.41 5.72 -8.91
CA ASN A 140 8.13 6.11 -10.13
C ASN A 140 8.25 4.97 -11.15
N ARG A 141 8.21 3.70 -10.71
CA ARG A 141 8.16 2.53 -11.59
C ARG A 141 6.74 2.16 -12.05
N GLY A 142 5.71 2.90 -11.61
CA GLY A 142 4.31 2.60 -11.91
C GLY A 142 3.69 1.51 -11.02
N TYR A 143 4.32 1.17 -9.89
CA TYR A 143 3.80 0.17 -8.95
C TYR A 143 3.18 0.84 -7.73
N PRO A 144 1.86 0.73 -7.52
CA PRO A 144 1.21 1.19 -6.30
C PRO A 144 1.70 0.38 -5.09
N VAL A 145 1.60 0.97 -3.89
CA VAL A 145 2.15 0.38 -2.66
C VAL A 145 1.01 0.06 -1.70
N LEU A 146 1.00 -1.17 -1.17
CA LEU A 146 0.07 -1.55 -0.11
C LEU A 146 0.62 -1.06 1.23
N ALA A 147 -0.23 -0.46 2.05
CA ALA A 147 0.11 -0.04 3.39
C ALA A 147 -1.09 -0.17 4.33
N ILE A 148 -0.79 -0.45 5.60
CA ILE A 148 -1.75 -0.50 6.69
C ILE A 148 -1.80 0.84 7.43
N ASP A 149 -2.90 1.10 8.13
CA ASP A 149 -3.09 2.27 8.99
C ASP A 149 -3.05 3.61 8.24
N LEU A 150 -3.41 3.61 6.94
CA LEU A 150 -3.39 4.82 6.11
C LEU A 150 -4.46 5.86 6.49
N LYS A 151 -5.59 5.41 7.04
CA LYS A 151 -6.72 6.27 7.40
C LYS A 151 -7.32 5.87 8.75
N GLU A 152 -7.61 4.59 8.91
CA GLU A 152 -8.18 4.01 10.13
C GLU A 152 -7.38 2.76 10.50
N VAL A 153 -7.24 2.48 11.78
CA VAL A 153 -6.51 1.31 12.27
C VAL A 153 -7.51 0.17 12.48
N PRO A 154 -7.25 -1.07 12.01
CA PRO A 154 -6.11 -1.56 11.25
C PRO A 154 -6.43 -1.81 9.75
N ASP A 155 -6.87 -0.77 9.02
CA ASP A 155 -7.29 -0.93 7.63
C ASP A 155 -6.14 -0.78 6.64
N TRP A 156 -6.12 -1.68 5.65
CA TRP A 156 -5.22 -1.59 4.52
C TRP A 156 -5.77 -0.69 3.43
N GLY A 157 -4.86 0.01 2.76
CA GLY A 157 -5.15 0.75 1.55
C GLY A 157 -3.99 0.77 0.58
N VAL A 158 -4.11 1.63 -0.43
CA VAL A 158 -3.15 1.73 -1.52
C VAL A 158 -2.64 3.16 -1.62
N ILE A 159 -1.33 3.30 -1.55
CA ILE A 159 -0.62 4.53 -1.90
C ILE A 159 -0.49 4.55 -3.43
N VAL A 160 -1.07 5.56 -4.06
CA VAL A 160 -1.12 5.69 -5.52
C VAL A 160 -0.20 6.79 -6.06
N GLY A 161 0.40 7.59 -5.19
CA GLY A 161 1.13 8.77 -5.63
C GLY A 161 1.75 9.57 -4.50
N TYR A 162 2.52 10.59 -4.89
CA TYR A 162 3.10 11.57 -3.98
C TYR A 162 3.13 12.95 -4.63
N ALA A 163 3.16 13.99 -3.80
CA ALA A 163 3.35 15.37 -4.21
C ALA A 163 4.54 15.97 -3.45
N ILE A 164 5.43 16.65 -4.16
CA ILE A 164 6.51 17.43 -3.54
C ILE A 164 6.00 18.86 -3.39
N ARG A 165 5.94 19.37 -2.16
CA ARG A 165 5.72 20.80 -1.90
C ARG A 165 7.05 21.50 -1.79
N ILE A 166 7.26 22.54 -2.58
CA ILE A 166 8.39 23.46 -2.41
C ILE A 166 7.96 24.53 -1.41
N ASN A 167 8.66 24.67 -0.28
CA ASN A 167 8.36 25.70 0.70
C ASN A 167 9.08 27.01 0.32
N LEU A 168 8.37 27.93 -0.34
CA LEU A 168 8.93 29.20 -0.83
C LEU A 168 9.33 30.17 0.30
N ARG A 169 8.94 29.94 1.56
CA ARG A 169 9.34 30.80 2.70
C ARG A 169 10.82 30.72 3.07
N ALA A 170 11.54 29.67 2.64
CA ALA A 170 12.97 29.55 2.92
C ALA A 170 13.86 30.33 1.92
N MET A 171 13.29 30.87 0.84
CA MET A 171 14.06 31.54 -0.23
C MET A 171 14.06 33.07 -0.12
N SER A 172 13.29 33.68 0.81
CA SER A 172 13.19 35.14 0.95
C SER A 172 14.14 35.76 1.98
N HIS A 173 15.06 34.99 2.58
CA HIS A 173 16.05 35.49 3.56
C HIS A 173 17.48 35.57 3.02
N HIS A 174 17.66 35.43 1.70
CA HIS A 174 18.93 35.68 1.02
C HIS A 174 18.69 36.70 -0.09
N ASN A 175 18.54 37.97 0.29
CA ASN A 175 18.79 39.14 -0.55
C ASN A 175 19.13 40.33 0.36
#